data_AF-A0AA87DVH2-F1
#
_entry.id   AF-A0AA87DVH2-F1
#
_cell.length_a   1.000
_cell.length_b   1.000
_cell.length_c   1.000
_cell.angle_alpha   90.00
_cell.angle_beta   90.00
_cell.angle_gamma   90.00
#
_symmetry.space_group_name_H-M   'P 1'
#
loop_
_entity.id
_entity.type
_entity.pdbx_description
1 polymer ?
#
loop_
_entity_poly.entity_id
_entity_poly.type
_entity_poly.pdbx_seq_one_letter_code
_entity_poly.pdbx_strand_id
1 'polypeptide(L)'
;MKEAFVKIRISNTDKLRLEHFADVAGKSISQIVRSAIEETIQGRVAGHQRREAIAKLRRSINQMLQAFAGKPIDVAALKEIAAQVRLDANRVLT
;
A
#
# COMPACT_ATOMS: atom_id res chain seq x y z
N MET A 1 -6.11 34.55 -4.97
CA MET A 1 -4.92 33.71 -5.22
C MET A 1 -5.02 33.17 -6.63
N LYS A 2 -3.98 33.30 -7.48
CA LYS A 2 -3.99 32.66 -8.80
C LYS A 2 -3.89 31.14 -8.57
N GLU A 3 -4.93 30.40 -8.93
CA GLU A 3 -4.89 28.93 -8.91
C GLU A 3 -3.77 28.47 -9.84
N ALA A 4 -2.72 27.86 -9.27
CA ALA A 4 -1.67 27.25 -10.06
C ALA A 4 -2.25 26.01 -10.75
N PHE A 5 -2.19 25.98 -12.08
CA PHE A 5 -2.62 24.83 -12.88
C PHE A 5 -1.41 24.16 -13.52
N VAL A 6 -1.41 22.84 -13.57
CA VAL A 6 -0.37 22.04 -14.24
C VAL A 6 -1.01 21.38 -15.46
N LYS A 7 -0.39 21.57 -16.63
CA LYS A 7 -0.79 20.90 -17.87
C LYS A 7 0.22 19.80 -18.18
N ILE A 8 -0.25 18.57 -18.26
CA ILE A 8 0.57 17.40 -18.60
C ILE A 8 0.07 16.86 -19.93
N ARG A 9 0.98 16.69 -20.90
CA ARG A 9 0.70 15.97 -22.14
C ARG A 9 1.12 14.52 -21.94
N ILE A 10 0.21 13.60 -22.21
CA ILE A 10 0.42 12.15 -22.16
C ILE A 10 -0.07 11.53 -23.46
N SER A 11 0.43 10.33 -23.76
CA SER A 11 -0.09 9.55 -24.88
C SER A 11 -1.55 9.17 -24.65
N ASN A 12 -2.28 8.88 -25.73
CA ASN A 12 -3.67 8.41 -25.60
C ASN A 12 -3.75 7.07 -24.86
N THR A 13 -2.75 6.19 -25.06
CA THR A 13 -2.64 4.91 -24.35
C THR A 13 -2.50 5.10 -22.84
N ASP A 14 -1.65 6.02 -22.41
CA ASP A 14 -1.47 6.30 -20.98
C ASP A 14 -2.70 6.98 -20.38
N LYS A 15 -3.37 7.84 -21.15
CA LYS A 15 -4.63 8.46 -20.74
C LYS A 15 -5.69 7.40 -20.43
N LEU A 16 -5.90 6.44 -21.33
CA LEU A 16 -6.88 5.35 -21.13
C LEU A 16 -6.54 4.49 -19.91
N ARG A 17 -5.26 4.19 -19.69
CA ARG A 17 -4.81 3.46 -18.49
C ARG A 17 -5.10 4.24 -17.21
N LEU A 18 -4.88 5.55 -17.24
CA LEU A 18 -5.09 6.42 -16.09
C LEU A 18 -6.58 6.61 -15.80
N GLU A 19 -7.42 6.71 -16.82
CA GLU A 19 -8.89 6.72 -16.72
C GLU A 19 -9.40 5.43 -16.08
N HIS A 20 -8.98 4.27 -16.59
CA HIS A 20 -9.39 3.00 -16.02
C HIS A 20 -8.96 2.84 -14.56
N PHE A 21 -7.73 3.24 -14.23
CA PHE A 21 -7.24 3.20 -12.86
C PHE A 21 -8.04 4.15 -11.94
N ALA A 22 -8.38 5.34 -12.42
CA ALA A 22 -9.17 6.33 -11.69
C ALA A 22 -10.59 5.80 -11.40
N ASP A 23 -11.23 5.15 -12.38
CA ASP A 23 -12.53 4.51 -12.22
C ASP A 23 -12.50 3.40 -11.17
N VAL A 24 -11.53 2.49 -11.24
CA VAL A 24 -11.35 1.40 -10.26
C VAL A 24 -11.10 1.95 -8.85
N ALA A 25 -10.40 3.07 -8.75
CA ALA A 25 -10.11 3.74 -7.48
C ALA A 25 -11.25 4.63 -6.95
N GLY A 26 -12.32 4.85 -7.73
CA GLY A 26 -13.41 5.76 -7.38
C GLY A 26 -12.96 7.22 -7.21
N LYS A 27 -11.92 7.64 -7.96
CA LYS A 27 -11.31 8.98 -7.86
C LYS A 27 -11.22 9.62 -9.24
N SER A 28 -11.15 10.95 -9.30
CA SER A 28 -10.86 11.64 -10.57
C SER A 28 -9.39 11.49 -10.98
N ILE A 29 -9.10 11.52 -12.28
CA ILE A 29 -7.73 11.55 -12.82
C ILE A 29 -6.89 12.64 -12.15
N SER A 30 -7.44 13.84 -12.01
CA SER A 30 -6.77 14.98 -11.38
C SER A 30 -6.41 14.73 -9.91
N GLN A 31 -7.21 13.97 -9.17
CA GLN A 31 -6.89 13.56 -7.80
C GLN A 31 -5.76 12.53 -7.79
N ILE A 32 -5.81 11.51 -8.65
CA ILE A 32 -4.74 10.51 -8.79
C ILE A 32 -3.40 11.19 -9.10
N VAL A 33 -3.37 12.09 -10.08
CA VAL A 33 -2.15 12.80 -10.49
C VAL A 33 -1.64 13.71 -9.38
N ARG A 34 -2.52 14.46 -8.70
CA ARG A 34 -2.10 15.30 -7.55
C ARG A 34 -1.51 14.48 -6.43
N SER A 35 -2.16 13.38 -6.02
CA SER A 35 -1.63 12.49 -4.99
C SER A 35 -0.29 11.88 -5.39
N ALA A 36 -0.14 11.45 -6.65
CA ALA A 36 1.13 10.92 -7.15
C ALA A 36 2.26 11.96 -7.13
N ILE A 37 1.98 13.21 -7.51
CA ILE A 37 2.95 14.32 -7.45
C ILE A 37 3.33 14.61 -6.00
N GLU A 38 2.34 14.72 -5.11
CA GLU A 38 2.57 15.00 -3.69
C GLU A 38 3.40 13.89 -3.02
N GLU A 39 3.07 12.62 -3.27
CA GLU A 39 3.84 11.47 -2.80
C GLU A 39 5.29 11.54 -3.33
N THR A 40 5.46 11.78 -4.63
CA THR A 40 6.79 11.85 -5.27
C THR A 40 7.64 12.97 -4.70
N ILE A 41 7.07 14.17 -4.51
CA ILE A 41 7.78 15.32 -3.90
C ILE A 41 8.24 14.97 -2.48
N GLN A 42 7.43 14.22 -1.73
CA GLN A 42 7.76 13.79 -0.37
C GLN A 42 8.68 12.54 -0.34
N GLY A 43 9.27 12.15 -1.48
CA GLY A 43 10.12 10.97 -1.61
C GLY A 43 9.38 9.65 -1.44
N ARG A 44 8.04 9.68 -1.37
CA ARG A 44 7.21 8.48 -1.31
C ARG A 44 6.91 8.06 -2.75
N VAL A 45 7.55 6.98 -3.20
CA VAL A 45 7.18 6.38 -4.49
C VAL A 45 5.77 5.81 -4.35
N ALA A 46 4.90 6.06 -5.34
CA ALA A 46 3.54 5.55 -5.34
C ALA A 46 3.48 4.05 -5.01
N GLY A 47 2.70 3.73 -3.98
CA GLY A 47 2.56 2.36 -3.46
C GLY A 47 3.77 1.82 -2.69
N HIS A 48 4.81 2.61 -2.38
CA HIS A 48 5.95 2.17 -1.57
C HIS A 48 5.49 1.75 -0.17
N GLN A 49 4.70 2.59 0.50
CA GLN A 49 4.14 2.28 1.82
C GLN A 49 3.29 1.00 1.77
N ARG A 50 2.46 0.84 0.74
CA ARG A 50 1.63 -0.37 0.56
C ARG A 50 2.48 -1.61 0.30
N ARG A 51 3.52 -1.52 -0.54
CA ARG A 51 4.47 -2.61 -0.78
C ARG A 51 5.25 -2.99 0.47
N GLU A 52 5.66 -1.99 1.26
CA GLU A 52 6.34 -2.20 2.54
C GLU A 52 5.42 -2.86 3.57
N ALA A 53 4.17 -2.40 3.68
CA ALA A 53 3.15 -2.99 4.55
C ALA A 53 2.87 -4.45 4.18
N ILE A 54 2.72 -4.76 2.88
CA ILE A 54 2.58 -6.14 2.39
C ILE A 54 3.81 -6.97 2.72
N ALA A 55 5.02 -6.42 2.55
CA ALA A 55 6.26 -7.13 2.87
C ALA A 55 6.40 -7.38 4.39
N LYS A 56 5.93 -6.47 5.24
CA LYS A 56 5.84 -6.66 6.70
C LYS A 56 4.83 -7.75 7.06
N LEU A 57 3.60 -7.66 6.53
CA LEU A 57 2.57 -8.68 6.75
C LEU A 57 3.04 -10.09 6.38
N ARG A 58 3.68 -10.24 5.21
CA ARG A 58 4.26 -11.53 4.79
C ARG A 58 5.29 -12.05 5.77
N ARG A 59 6.17 -11.19 6.32
CA ARG A 59 7.15 -11.60 7.33
C ARG A 59 6.46 -12.09 8.62
N SER A 60 5.48 -11.35 9.10
CA SER A 60 4.73 -11.70 10.31
C SER A 60 3.95 -13.02 10.13
N ILE A 61 3.37 -13.26 8.96
CA ILE A 61 2.72 -14.55 8.63
C ILE A 61 3.76 -15.69 8.62
N ASN A 62 4.93 -15.48 8.01
CA ASN A 62 5.98 -16.50 7.99
C ASN A 62 6.46 -16.85 9.42
N GLN A 63 6.57 -15.86 10.31
CA GLN A 63 6.89 -16.10 11.72
C GLN A 63 5.79 -16.91 12.41
N MET A 64 4.52 -16.65 12.11
CA MET A 64 3.40 -17.43 12.64
C MET A 64 3.47 -18.89 12.19
N LEU A 65 3.75 -19.13 10.91
CA LEU A 65 3.93 -20.47 10.36
C LEU A 65 5.11 -21.21 11.00
N GLN A 66 6.23 -20.51 11.24
CA GLN A 66 7.37 -21.08 11.95
C GLN A 66 7.04 -21.44 13.40
N ALA A 67 6.29 -20.59 14.10
CA ALA A 67 5.84 -20.86 15.47
C ALA A 67 4.91 -22.09 15.54
N PHE A 68 4.04 -22.29 14.55
CA PHE A 68 3.23 -23.51 14.43
C PHE A 68 4.03 -24.77 14.14
N ALA A 69 5.18 -24.63 13.46
CA ALA A 69 6.06 -25.76 13.16
C ALA A 69 6.91 -26.20 14.38
N GLY A 70 7.13 -25.30 15.34
CA GLY A 70 7.85 -25.59 16.58
C GLY A 70 7.09 -26.57 17.48
N LYS A 71 7.78 -27.60 17.99
CA LYS A 71 7.24 -28.53 18.99
C LYS A 71 8.16 -28.55 20.23
N PRO A 72 7.62 -28.36 21.45
CA PRO A 72 6.22 -28.02 21.75
C PRO A 72 5.84 -26.61 21.27
N ILE A 73 4.54 -26.36 21.06
CA ILE A 73 4.05 -25.05 20.65
C ILE A 73 4.10 -24.10 21.86
N ASP A 74 4.84 -23.00 21.72
CA ASP A 74 4.80 -21.88 22.67
C ASP A 74 3.56 -21.01 22.39
N VAL A 75 2.53 -21.21 23.21
CA VAL A 75 1.24 -20.51 23.09
C VAL A 75 1.38 -19.01 23.38
N ALA A 76 2.30 -18.60 24.26
CA ALA A 76 2.50 -17.19 24.59
C ALA A 76 3.12 -16.46 23.40
N ALA A 77 4.21 -17.00 22.84
CA ALA A 77 4.85 -16.46 21.65
C ALA A 77 3.88 -16.43 20.44
N LEU A 78 3.08 -17.48 20.24
CA LEU A 78 2.11 -17.53 19.14
C LEU A 78 1.05 -16.42 19.24
N LYS A 79 0.59 -16.09 20.45
CA LYS A 79 -0.37 -14.99 20.66
C LYS A 79 0.21 -13.63 20.28
N GLU A 80 1.47 -13.37 20.64
CA GLU A 80 2.16 -12.13 20.28
C GLU A 80 2.32 -12.00 18.76
N ILE A 81 2.76 -13.08 18.10
CA ILE A 81 2.90 -13.10 16.65
C ILE A 81 1.54 -12.90 15.96
N ALA A 82 0.47 -13.52 16.46
CA ALA A 82 -0.88 -13.34 15.92
C ALA A 82 -1.39 -11.89 16.09
N ALA A 83 -1.07 -11.23 17.20
CA ALA A 83 -1.36 -9.81 17.38
C ALA A 83 -0.61 -8.93 16.37
N GLN A 84 0.66 -9.25 16.10
CA GLN A 84 1.47 -8.55 15.11
C GLN A 84 0.94 -8.73 13.68
N VAL A 85 0.51 -9.95 13.31
CA VAL A 85 -0.13 -10.23 12.02
C VAL A 85 -1.39 -9.39 11.84
N ARG A 86 -2.24 -9.29 12.87
CA ARG A 86 -3.45 -8.43 12.82
C ARG A 86 -3.10 -6.96 12.60
N LEU A 87 -2.10 -6.45 13.32
CA LEU A 87 -1.65 -5.07 13.16
C LEU A 87 -1.14 -4.80 11.74
N ASP A 88 -0.32 -5.69 11.19
CA ASP A 88 0.22 -5.54 9.84
C ASP A 88 -0.85 -5.73 8.76
N ALA A 89 -1.85 -6.58 8.99
CA ALA A 89 -2.99 -6.74 8.08
C ALA A 89 -3.82 -5.45 8.02
N ASN A 90 -4.09 -4.82 9.17
CA ASN A 90 -4.81 -3.55 9.21
C ASN A 90 -4.07 -2.45 8.42
N ARG A 91 -2.74 -2.38 8.53
CA ARG A 91 -1.90 -1.44 7.76
C ARG A 91 -1.93 -1.64 6.25
N VAL A 92 -2.32 -2.82 5.77
CA VAL A 92 -2.48 -3.10 4.33
C VAL A 92 -3.90 -2.74 3.85
N LEU A 93 -4.89 -2.83 4.74
CA LEU A 93 -6.30 -2.57 4.46
C LEU A 93 -6.68 -1.09 4.55
N THR A 94 -5.98 -0.32 5.39
CA THR A 94 -6.07 1.16 5.50
C THR A 94 -5.09 1.85 4.57
#